data_AF-A0A7V4H277-F1
#
_entry.id   AF-A0A7V4H277-F1
#
_cell.length_a   1.000
_cell.length_b   1.000
_cell.length_c   1.000
_cell.angle_alpha   90.00
_cell.angle_beta   90.00
_cell.angle_gamma   90.00
#
_symmetry.space_group_name_H-M   'P 1'
#
loop_
_entity.id
_entity.type
_entity.pdbx_description
1 polymer ?
#
loop_
_entity_poly.entity_id
_entity_poly.type
_entity_poly.pdbx_seq_one_letter_code
_entity_poly.pdbx_strand_id
1 'polypeptide(L)'
;MDETSSLIAQRRAKLEALRARGLDPFRNKFTPTHGCGEARQRLLLSLENPGDLRALPEGTRVAVAGRITAHRDMGKSQFLDLKDQSGRLQVYAQKQVLGDEAFEIFKHLDLADFLGVEGPLFRTK
;
A
#
# COMPACT_ATOMS: atom_id res chain seq x y z
N MET A 1 5.25 9.10 -32.22
CA MET A 1 4.36 9.36 -31.08
C MET A 1 5.27 9.45 -29.87
N ASP A 2 5.27 10.58 -29.17
CA ASP A 2 6.19 10.83 -28.05
C ASP A 2 5.83 9.93 -26.85
N GLU A 3 6.80 9.21 -26.27
CA GLU A 3 6.59 8.20 -25.21
C GLU A 3 5.95 8.81 -23.95
N THR A 4 6.23 10.07 -23.66
CA THR A 4 5.60 10.80 -22.55
C THR A 4 4.09 10.93 -22.75
N SER A 5 3.66 11.12 -24.01
CA SER A 5 2.24 11.25 -24.36
C SER A 5 1.49 9.93 -24.19
N SER A 6 2.11 8.80 -24.52
CA SER A 6 1.48 7.48 -24.35
C SER A 6 1.33 7.09 -22.88
N LEU A 7 2.33 7.38 -22.03
CA LEU A 7 2.25 7.12 -20.59
C LEU A 7 1.16 7.95 -19.91
N ILE A 8 1.04 9.24 -20.26
CA ILE A 8 -0.03 10.11 -19.74
C ILE A 8 -1.40 9.58 -20.15
N ALA A 9 -1.57 9.15 -21.40
CA ALA A 9 -2.81 8.57 -21.88
C ALA A 9 -3.19 7.30 -21.11
N GLN A 10 -2.21 6.41 -20.86
CA GLN A 10 -2.42 5.19 -20.08
C GLN A 10 -2.86 5.50 -18.63
N ARG A 11 -2.21 6.47 -17.96
CA ARG A 11 -2.59 6.89 -16.61
C ARG A 11 -4.00 7.47 -16.55
N ARG A 12 -4.38 8.28 -17.56
CA ARG A 12 -5.74 8.80 -17.69
C ARG A 12 -6.76 7.67 -17.87
N ALA A 13 -6.47 6.69 -18.72
CA ALA A 13 -7.36 5.54 -18.91
C ALA A 13 -7.56 4.74 -17.62
N LYS A 14 -6.50 4.52 -16.84
CA LYS A 14 -6.59 3.87 -15.52
C LYS A 14 -7.43 4.68 -14.52
N LEU A 15 -7.27 6.00 -14.49
CA LEU A 15 -8.08 6.88 -13.65
C LEU A 15 -9.57 6.80 -14.00
N GLU A 16 -9.91 6.82 -15.29
CA GLU A 16 -11.30 6.68 -15.73
C GLU A 16 -11.87 5.29 -15.42
N ALA A 17 -11.05 4.23 -15.53
CA ALA A 17 -11.45 2.89 -15.12
C ALA A 17 -11.77 2.80 -13.62
N LEU A 18 -11.01 3.50 -12.76
CA LEU A 18 -11.32 3.59 -11.33
C LEU A 18 -12.64 4.32 -11.09
N ARG A 19 -12.85 5.47 -11.77
CA ARG A 19 -14.08 6.27 -11.66
C ARG A 19 -15.33 5.51 -12.12
N ALA A 20 -15.22 4.77 -13.22
CA ALA A 20 -16.32 3.93 -13.74
C ALA A 20 -16.76 2.86 -12.74
N ARG A 21 -15.89 2.48 -11.79
CA ARG A 21 -16.18 1.54 -10.70
C ARG A 21 -16.68 2.24 -9.44
N GLY A 22 -17.00 3.53 -9.51
CA GLY A 22 -17.45 4.34 -8.37
C GLY A 22 -16.34 4.77 -7.42
N LEU A 23 -15.07 4.53 -7.77
CA LEU A 23 -13.92 4.88 -6.95
C LEU A 23 -13.31 6.18 -7.47
N ASP A 24 -13.43 7.26 -6.69
CA ASP A 24 -12.76 8.53 -6.95
C ASP A 24 -11.48 8.61 -6.11
N PRO A 25 -10.28 8.41 -6.70
CA PRO A 25 -9.03 8.29 -5.94
C PRO A 25 -8.69 9.56 -5.13
N PHE A 26 -9.24 10.71 -5.52
CA PHE A 26 -8.93 12.01 -4.91
C PHE A 26 -9.95 12.48 -3.87
N ARG A 27 -11.07 11.76 -3.71
CA ARG A 27 -12.13 12.11 -2.74
C ARG A 27 -11.86 11.53 -1.35
N ASN A 28 -11.02 10.51 -1.27
CA ASN A 28 -10.90 9.70 -0.05
C ASN A 28 -10.27 10.48 1.11
N LYS A 29 -10.85 10.32 2.31
CA LYS A 29 -10.30 10.81 3.59
C LYS A 29 -9.71 9.62 4.35
N PHE A 30 -8.56 9.13 3.90
CA PHE A 30 -7.82 8.11 4.62
C PHE A 30 -6.96 8.77 5.71
N THR A 31 -7.04 8.26 6.94
CA THR A 31 -6.25 8.76 8.07
C THR A 31 -5.29 7.67 8.55
N PRO A 32 -3.98 7.81 8.28
CA PRO A 32 -2.99 6.88 8.80
C PRO A 32 -2.94 6.90 10.32
N THR A 33 -2.82 5.71 10.91
CA THR A 33 -2.55 5.54 12.35
C THR A 33 -1.06 5.70 12.68
N HIS A 34 -0.18 5.36 11.73
CA HIS A 34 1.26 5.30 11.91
C HIS A 34 1.98 5.75 10.64
N GLY A 35 3.22 6.20 10.78
CA GLY A 35 4.14 6.32 9.65
C GLY A 35 4.63 4.96 9.16
N CYS A 36 4.96 4.83 7.88
CA CYS A 36 5.48 3.60 7.28
C CYS A 36 6.76 3.11 7.97
N GLY A 37 7.75 3.99 8.13
CA GLY A 37 9.02 3.68 8.81
C GLY A 37 8.84 3.42 10.30
N GLU A 38 7.94 4.18 10.94
CA GLU A 38 7.60 4.00 12.36
C GLU A 38 7.00 2.62 12.62
N ALA A 39 5.95 2.24 11.88
CA ALA A 39 5.29 0.94 12.01
C ALA A 39 6.29 -0.23 11.84
N ARG A 40 7.18 -0.13 10.85
CA ARG A 40 8.24 -1.11 10.63
C ARG A 40 9.19 -1.20 11.83
N GLN A 41 9.68 -0.06 12.33
CA GLN A 41 10.62 -0.03 13.45
C GLN A 41 9.99 -0.61 14.72
N ARG A 42 8.73 -0.27 15.00
CA ARG A 42 8.02 -0.74 16.20
C ARG A 42 7.72 -2.25 16.13
N LEU A 43 7.51 -2.81 14.94
CA LEU A 43 7.45 -4.27 14.75
C LEU A 43 8.80 -4.91 15.04
N LEU A 44 9.89 -4.39 14.47
CA LEU A 44 11.23 -4.94 14.71
C LEU A 44 11.59 -4.90 16.20
N LEU A 45 11.26 -3.81 16.89
CA LEU A 45 11.42 -3.70 18.34
C LEU A 45 10.68 -4.80 19.10
N SER A 46 9.48 -5.21 18.65
CA SER A 46 8.72 -6.30 19.29
C SER A 46 9.41 -7.66 19.19
N LEU A 47 10.20 -7.86 18.13
CA LEU A 47 10.94 -9.10 17.87
C LEU A 47 12.26 -9.14 18.67
N GLU A 48 12.87 -7.98 18.90
CA GLU A 48 14.11 -7.83 19.65
C GLU A 48 13.87 -7.80 21.17
N ASN A 49 12.84 -7.08 21.61
CA ASN A 49 12.47 -6.93 23.02
C ASN A 49 10.97 -7.16 23.25
N PRO A 50 10.54 -8.44 23.32
CA PRO A 50 9.15 -8.78 23.61
C PRO A 50 8.73 -8.22 24.98
N GLY A 51 7.85 -7.21 24.97
CA GLY A 51 7.35 -6.54 26.19
C GLY A 51 7.61 -5.04 26.26
N ASP A 52 8.39 -4.47 25.33
CA ASP A 52 8.54 -3.01 25.24
C ASP A 52 7.19 -2.37 24.87
N LEU A 53 6.72 -1.42 25.69
CA LEU A 53 5.43 -0.74 25.51
C LEU A 53 5.35 0.07 24.21
N ARG A 54 6.50 0.43 23.62
CA ARG A 54 6.57 1.13 22.33
C ARG A 54 6.50 0.16 21.16
N ALA A 55 6.68 -1.13 21.37
CA ALA A 55 6.66 -2.10 20.29
C ALA A 55 5.25 -2.31 19.74
N LEU A 56 5.16 -2.73 18.48
CA LEU A 56 3.91 -3.20 17.87
C LEU A 56 4.08 -4.70 17.60
N PRO A 57 3.47 -5.58 18.41
CA PRO A 57 3.56 -7.02 18.19
C PRO A 57 3.08 -7.43 16.79
N GLU A 58 3.60 -8.55 16.30
CA GLU A 58 3.09 -9.18 15.08
C GLU A 58 1.57 -9.45 15.20
N GLY A 59 0.85 -9.22 14.11
CA GLY A 59 -0.62 -9.23 14.07
C GLY A 59 -1.28 -7.89 14.40
N THR A 60 -0.54 -6.90 14.95
CA THR A 60 -1.11 -5.57 15.25
C THR A 60 -1.61 -4.91 13.97
N ARG A 61 -2.88 -4.51 13.95
CA ARG A 61 -3.46 -3.80 12.81
C ARG A 61 -2.99 -2.35 12.79
N VAL A 62 -2.51 -1.91 11.64
CA VAL A 62 -2.12 -0.51 11.39
C VAL A 62 -2.71 -0.03 10.08
N ALA A 63 -3.03 1.26 10.03
CA ALA A 63 -3.30 2.02 8.82
C ALA A 63 -2.10 2.90 8.50
N VAL A 64 -1.57 2.79 7.28
CA VAL A 64 -0.44 3.60 6.77
C VAL A 64 -0.80 4.17 5.41
N ALA A 65 -0.20 5.30 5.04
CA ALA A 65 -0.29 5.83 3.68
C ALA A 65 1.07 6.30 3.19
N GLY A 66 1.29 6.17 1.89
CA GLY A 66 2.53 6.59 1.26
C GLY A 66 2.47 6.53 -0.25
N ARG A 67 3.58 6.93 -0.87
CA ARG A 67 3.78 6.84 -2.31
C ARG A 67 4.26 5.44 -2.69
N ILE A 68 3.69 4.86 -3.74
CA ILE A 68 4.15 3.60 -4.33
C ILE A 68 5.51 3.82 -5.00
N THR A 69 6.53 3.14 -4.49
CA THR A 69 7.91 3.21 -5.00
C THR A 69 8.38 1.94 -5.68
N ALA A 70 7.73 0.80 -5.38
CA ALA A 70 7.86 -0.44 -6.11
C ALA A 70 6.51 -1.15 -6.13
N HIS A 71 6.24 -1.90 -7.19
CA HIS A 71 5.00 -2.65 -7.37
C HIS A 71 5.29 -3.91 -8.19
N ARG A 72 5.04 -5.07 -7.59
CA ARG A 72 5.31 -6.39 -8.17
C ARG A 72 4.04 -7.23 -8.13
N ASP A 73 3.56 -7.64 -9.29
CA ASP A 73 2.41 -8.51 -9.44
C ASP A 73 2.84 -9.98 -9.53
N MET A 74 2.25 -10.84 -8.70
CA MET A 74 2.47 -12.29 -8.64
C MET A 74 1.15 -13.04 -8.90
N GLY A 75 0.21 -12.43 -9.62
CA GLY A 75 -1.07 -13.00 -10.02
C GLY A 75 -2.11 -12.93 -8.91
N LYS A 76 -2.02 -13.82 -7.91
CA LYS A 76 -2.97 -13.86 -6.77
C LYS A 76 -2.52 -13.02 -5.57
N SER A 77 -1.32 -12.49 -5.64
CA SER A 77 -0.77 -11.58 -4.63
C SER A 77 0.07 -10.50 -5.29
N GLN A 78 0.23 -9.38 -4.60
CA GLN A 78 1.05 -8.27 -5.05
C GLN A 78 1.86 -7.70 -3.89
N PHE A 79 3.08 -7.28 -4.20
CA PHE A 79 3.98 -6.63 -3.26
C PHE A 79 4.20 -5.19 -3.68
N LEU A 80 3.96 -4.26 -2.77
CA LEU A 80 4.17 -2.83 -3.01
C LEU A 80 5.08 -2.27 -1.93
N ASP A 81 5.97 -1.36 -2.28
CA ASP A 81 6.72 -0.59 -1.28
C ASP A 81 6.13 0.81 -1.19
N LEU A 82 5.52 1.11 -0.05
CA LEU A 82 5.03 2.45 0.28
C LEU A 82 6.12 3.25 0.97
N LYS A 83 6.31 4.50 0.53
CA LYS A 83 7.23 5.45 1.14
C LYS A 83 6.49 6.69 1.61
N ASP A 84 6.70 7.07 2.85
CA ASP A 84 6.31 8.36 3.41
C ASP A 84 7.54 9.10 3.95
N GLN A 85 7.32 10.15 4.74
CA GLN A 85 8.38 10.92 5.39
C GLN A 85 9.15 10.14 6.47
N SER A 86 8.51 9.15 7.10
CA SER A 86 9.11 8.35 8.17
C SER A 86 9.96 7.20 7.64
N GLY A 87 9.68 6.72 6.42
CA GLY A 87 10.47 5.68 5.79
C GLY A 87 9.68 4.85 4.78
N ARG A 88 10.03 3.56 4.70
CA ARG A 88 9.43 2.60 3.78
C ARG A 88 8.82 1.43 4.53
N LEU A 89 7.66 0.96 4.05
CA LEU A 89 7.00 -0.26 4.49
C LEU A 89 6.52 -1.05 3.28
N GLN A 90 6.74 -2.36 3.31
CA GLN A 90 6.23 -3.26 2.29
C GLN A 90 4.79 -3.65 2.61
N VAL A 91 3.96 -3.61 1.58
CA VAL A 91 2.57 -4.06 1.60
C VAL A 91 2.49 -5.38 0.86
N TYR A 92 1.87 -6.36 1.51
CA TYR A 92 1.55 -7.64 0.91
C TYR A 92 0.02 -7.74 0.72
N ALA A 93 -0.42 -7.57 -0.52
CA ALA A 93 -1.83 -7.64 -0.88
C ALA A 93 -2.15 -9.04 -1.42
N GLN A 94 -3.15 -9.72 -0.85
CA GLN A 94 -3.58 -11.04 -1.30
C GLN A 94 -5.04 -11.00 -1.72
N LYS A 95 -5.34 -11.57 -2.90
CA LYS A 95 -6.70 -11.61 -3.44
C LYS A 95 -7.68 -12.34 -2.51
N GLN A 96 -7.25 -13.41 -1.86
CA GLN A 96 -8.08 -14.16 -0.91
C GLN A 96 -8.47 -13.35 0.33
N VAL A 97 -7.63 -12.41 0.75
CA VAL A 97 -7.88 -11.57 1.93
C VAL A 97 -8.71 -10.33 1.57
N LEU A 98 -8.45 -9.73 0.40
CA LEU A 98 -9.09 -8.50 -0.03
C LEU A 98 -10.41 -8.72 -0.79
N GLY A 99 -10.62 -9.92 -1.34
CA GLY A 99 -11.70 -10.20 -2.28
C GLY A 99 -11.41 -9.67 -3.69
N ASP A 100 -12.22 -10.10 -4.66
CA ASP A 100 -12.04 -9.73 -6.07
C ASP A 100 -12.09 -8.22 -6.30
N GLU A 101 -13.12 -7.55 -5.76
CA GLU A 101 -13.37 -6.14 -6.05
C GLU A 101 -12.23 -5.23 -5.61
N ALA A 102 -11.78 -5.36 -4.36
CA ALA A 102 -10.69 -4.54 -3.82
C ALA A 102 -9.33 -4.92 -4.43
N PHE A 103 -9.09 -6.20 -4.72
CA PHE A 103 -7.83 -6.63 -5.32
C PHE A 103 -7.67 -6.11 -6.76
N GLU A 104 -8.76 -6.02 -7.51
CA GLU A 104 -8.74 -5.48 -8.88
C GLU A 104 -8.38 -3.98 -8.93
N ILE A 105 -8.48 -3.23 -7.83
CA ILE A 105 -8.00 -1.84 -7.75
C ILE A 105 -6.49 -1.77 -8.02
N PHE A 106 -5.74 -2.77 -7.53
CA PHE A 106 -4.28 -2.77 -7.62
C PHE A 106 -3.77 -2.81 -9.06
N LYS A 107 -4.54 -3.32 -10.02
CA LYS A 107 -4.17 -3.30 -11.46
C LYS A 107 -4.19 -1.91 -12.07
N HIS A 108 -4.89 -0.97 -11.45
CA HIS A 108 -5.00 0.41 -11.91
C HIS A 108 -4.03 1.35 -11.21
N LEU A 109 -3.25 0.84 -10.26
CA LEU A 109 -2.22 1.61 -9.58
C LEU A 109 -0.95 1.69 -10.43
N ASP A 110 -0.21 2.78 -10.28
CA ASP A 110 1.08 3.02 -10.90
C ASP A 110 2.13 3.47 -9.88
N LEU A 111 3.39 3.40 -10.28
CA LEU A 111 4.47 4.03 -9.54
C LEU A 111 4.20 5.53 -9.39
N ALA A 112 4.52 6.05 -8.19
CA ALA A 112 4.26 7.40 -7.74
C ALA A 112 2.83 7.75 -7.34
N ASP A 113 1.86 6.83 -7.49
CA ASP A 113 0.53 7.02 -6.90
C ASP A 113 0.61 6.98 -5.37
N PHE A 114 -0.33 7.66 -4.72
CA PHE A 114 -0.52 7.60 -3.28
C PHE A 114 -1.53 6.53 -2.93
N LEU A 115 -1.19 5.69 -1.96
CA LEU A 115 -2.04 4.60 -1.49
C LEU A 115 -2.10 4.61 0.03
N GLY A 116 -3.31 4.49 0.58
CA GLY A 116 -3.57 4.16 1.96
C GLY A 116 -3.94 2.69 2.09
N VAL A 117 -3.37 1.99 3.07
CA VAL A 117 -3.66 0.58 3.34
C VAL A 117 -3.83 0.34 4.84
N GLU A 118 -4.69 -0.62 5.18
CA GLU A 118 -4.86 -1.11 6.54
C GLU A 118 -4.69 -2.62 6.59
N GLY A 119 -3.93 -3.11 7.57
CA GLY A 119 -3.75 -4.54 7.76
C GLY A 119 -2.89 -4.89 8.96
N PRO A 120 -2.79 -6.19 9.30
CA PRO A 120 -1.89 -6.66 10.35
C PRO A 120 -0.42 -6.53 9.93
N LEU A 121 0.43 -6.05 10.85
CA LEU A 121 1.87 -6.10 10.70
C LEU A 121 2.37 -7.54 10.85
N PHE A 122 3.31 -7.94 10.01
CA PHE A 122 3.97 -9.25 10.10
C PHE A 122 5.36 -9.16 9.46
N ARG A 123 6.22 -10.13 9.78
CA ARG A 123 7.56 -10.21 9.19
C ARG A 123 7.62 -11.34 8.16
N THR A 124 8.00 -11.01 6.94
CA THR A 124 8.37 -12.02 5.93
C THR A 124 9.70 -12.68 6.32
N LYS A 125 9.86 -13.96 6.01
CA LYS A 125 11.14 -14.69 6.19
C LYS A 125 12.24 -14.13 5.30
#